data_AF-A0A388QU33-F1
#
_entry.id   AF-A0A388QU33-F1
#
_cell.length_a   1.000
_cell.length_b   1.000
_cell.length_c   1.000
_cell.angle_alpha   90.00
_cell.angle_beta   90.00
_cell.angle_gamma   90.00
#
_symmetry.space_group_name_H-M   'P 1'
#
loop_
_entity.id
_entity.type
_entity.pdbx_description
1 polymer ?
#
loop_
_entity_poly.entity_id
_entity_poly.type
_entity_poly.pdbx_seq_one_letter_code
_entity_poly.pdbx_strand_id
1 'polypeptide(L)' 'DSMIDADIQDGDMVIVEPGIPKHGDIVAALIDGETTLKRLVKQGSKVYLKAENKKYPNP' A
#
# COMPACT_ATOMS: atom_id res chain seq x y z
N ASP A 1 8.15 6.64 -4.07
CA ASP A 1 7.37 7.81 -3.60
C ASP A 1 6.07 7.55 -2.86
N SER A 2 5.17 6.66 -3.29
CA SER A 2 3.81 6.62 -2.70
C SER A 2 3.71 6.15 -1.24
N MET A 3 4.82 5.76 -0.62
CA MET A 3 4.89 5.23 0.75
C MET A 3 5.92 5.97 1.63
N ILE A 4 6.35 7.17 1.23
CA ILE A 4 7.37 7.95 1.97
C ILE A 4 6.94 8.30 3.40
N ASP A 5 5.65 8.54 3.65
CA ASP A 5 5.15 8.84 5.00
C ASP A 5 5.09 7.56 5.86
N ALA A 6 5.29 6.38 5.25
CA ALA A 6 5.50 5.11 5.93
C ALA A 6 6.99 4.72 6.01
N ASP A 7 7.90 5.65 5.75
CA ASP A 7 9.36 5.47 5.77
C ASP A 7 9.86 4.42 4.77
N ILE A 8 9.15 4.26 3.65
CA ILE A 8 9.56 3.41 2.52
C ILE A 8 9.98 4.33 1.36
N GLN A 9 11.26 4.33 1.04
CA GLN A 9 11.89 5.17 0.04
C GLN A 9 12.20 4.40 -1.25
N ASP A 10 12.52 5.14 -2.30
CA ASP A 10 12.98 4.52 -3.54
C ASP A 10 14.36 3.87 -3.33
N GLY A 11 14.52 2.63 -3.79
CA GLY A 11 15.73 1.82 -3.57
C GLY A 11 15.72 0.94 -2.32
N ASP A 12 14.71 1.06 -1.44
CA ASP A 12 14.59 0.19 -0.28
C ASP A 12 14.21 -1.24 -0.67
N MET A 13 14.77 -2.21 0.06
CA MET A 13 14.40 -3.62 -0.08
C MET A 13 13.31 -3.98 0.93
N VAL A 14 12.18 -4.48 0.45
CA VAL A 14 11.09 -4.97 1.28
C VAL A 14 11.06 -6.50 1.28
N ILE A 15 10.75 -7.09 2.44
CA ILE A 15 10.46 -8.51 2.56
C ILE A 15 8.96 -8.66 2.73
N VAL A 16 8.34 -9.48 1.88
CA VAL A 16 6.89 -9.68 1.88
C VAL A 16 6.59 -11.12 2.27
N GLU A 17 5.77 -11.28 3.29
CA GLU A 17 5.24 -12.59 3.67
C GLU A 17 3.91 -12.85 2.92
N PRO A 18 3.77 -14.00 2.24
CA PRO A 18 2.50 -14.36 1.59
C PRO A 18 1.43 -14.70 2.64
N GLY A 19 0.23 -14.16 2.48
CA GLY A 19 -0.87 -14.41 3.41
C GLY A 19 -2.11 -13.57 3.13
N ILE A 20 -3.09 -13.64 4.03
CA ILE A 20 -4.32 -12.82 3.95
C ILE A 20 -4.06 -11.50 4.69
N PRO A 21 -4.03 -10.35 3.98
CA PRO A 21 -3.74 -9.08 4.60
C PRO A 21 -4.92 -8.55 5.43
N LYS A 22 -4.58 -7.92 6.55
CA LYS A 22 -5.51 -7.29 7.49
C LYS A 22 -5.65 -5.80 7.19
N HIS A 23 -6.67 -5.19 7.80
CA HIS A 23 -6.81 -3.75 7.74
C HIS A 23 -5.58 -3.09 8.36
N GLY A 24 -4.99 -2.14 7.64
CA GLY A 24 -3.82 -1.40 8.07
C GLY A 24 -2.51 -1.97 7.55
N ASP A 25 -2.48 -3.19 7.01
CA ASP A 25 -1.25 -3.78 6.49
C ASP A 25 -0.77 -3.04 5.23
N ILE A 26 0.55 -2.96 5.07
CA ILE A 26 1.17 -2.57 3.81
C ILE A 26 1.26 -3.83 2.96
N VAL A 27 0.69 -3.77 1.76
CA VAL A 27 0.58 -4.91 0.86
C VAL A 27 1.27 -4.60 -0.46
N ALA A 28 1.88 -5.63 -1.06
CA ALA A 28 2.22 -5.63 -2.46
C ALA A 28 0.95 -5.95 -3.27
N ALA A 29 0.57 -5.04 -4.16
CA ALA A 29 -0.60 -5.18 -5.02
C ALA A 29 -0.17 -5.02 -6.48
N LEU A 30 -0.78 -5.82 -7.36
CA LEU A 30 -0.65 -5.67 -8.80
C LEU A 30 -1.81 -4.79 -9.29
N ILE A 31 -1.50 -3.59 -9.79
CA ILE A 31 -2.47 -2.63 -10.30
C ILE A 31 -2.02 -2.25 -11.71
N ASP A 32 -2.89 -2.38 -12.69
CA ASP A 32 -2.62 -2.05 -14.10
C ASP A 32 -1.34 -2.71 -14.68
N GLY A 33 -0.99 -3.90 -14.17
CA GLY A 33 0.20 -4.64 -14.58
C GLY A 33 1.48 -4.21 -13.87
N GLU A 34 1.43 -3.21 -12.99
CA GLU A 34 2.56 -2.76 -12.18
C GLU A 34 2.42 -3.19 -10.71
N THR A 35 3.53 -3.66 -10.13
CA THR A 35 3.60 -3.98 -8.70
C THR A 35 3.79 -2.69 -7.92
N THR A 36 2.90 -2.43 -6.97
CA THR A 36 2.97 -1.26 -6.09
C THR A 36 2.80 -1.65 -4.62
N LEU A 37 3.34 -0.84 -3.72
CA LEU A 37 3.10 -0.94 -2.29
C LEU A 37 2.05 0.09 -1.87
N LYS A 38 1.01 -0.37 -1.17
CA LYS A 38 -0.07 0.46 -0.64
C LYS A 38 -0.53 -0.06 0.72
N ARG A 39 -1.18 0.79 1.52
CA ARG A 39 -1.86 0.37 2.74
C ARG A 39 -3.27 -0.14 2.43
N LEU A 40 -3.61 -1.32 2.93
CA LEU A 40 -4.95 -1.88 2.81
C LEU A 40 -5.90 -1.23 3.83
N VAL A 41 -6.86 -0.46 3.34
CA VAL A 41 -7.90 0.15 4.17
C VAL A 41 -9.20 -0.62 4.01
N LYS A 42 -9.76 -1.10 5.13
CA LYS A 42 -11.08 -1.72 5.21
C LYS A 42 -11.91 -0.88 6.18
N GLN A 43 -12.85 -0.10 5.67
CA GLN A 43 -13.75 0.76 6.46
C GLN A 43 -15.19 0.41 6.14
N GLY A 44 -15.83 -0.33 7.05
CA GLY A 44 -17.18 -0.86 6.84
C GLY A 44 -17.23 -1.76 5.60
N SER A 45 -18.05 -1.38 4.62
CA SER A 45 -18.18 -2.08 3.33
C SER A 45 -17.14 -1.65 2.28
N LYS A 46 -16.35 -0.61 2.54
CA LYS A 46 -15.35 -0.10 1.58
C LYS A 46 -13.99 -0.74 1.82
N VAL A 47 -13.41 -1.26 0.74
CA VAL A 47 -12.04 -1.78 0.73
C VAL A 47 -11.28 -1.08 -0.40
N TYR A 48 -10.15 -0.46 -0.06
CA TYR A 48 -9.32 0.25 -1.04
C TYR A 48 -7.85 0.26 -0.62
N LEU A 49 -6.99 0.60 -1.57
CA LEU A 49 -5.55 0.73 -1.38
C LEU A 49 -5.19 2.21 -1.25
N LYS A 50 -4.59 2.57 -0.11
CA LYS A 50 -4.20 3.94 0.22
C LYS A 50 -2.68 4.12 0.05
N ALA A 51 -2.28 5.21 -0.60
CA ALA A 51 -0.89 5.65 -0.57
C ALA A 51 -0.58 6.32 0.79
N GLU A 52 0.58 6.03 1.37
CA GLU A 52 1.13 6.82 2.48
C GLU A 52 2.06 7.90 1.92
N ASN A 53 1.44 8.79 1.13
CA ASN A 53 2.06 10.00 0.64
C ASN A 53 0.96 11.03 0.34
N LYS A 54 0.99 12.17 1.03
CA LYS A 54 0.01 13.28 0.88
C LYS A 54 -0.18 13.80 -0.55
N LYS A 55 0.78 13.58 -1.45
CA LYS A 55 0.69 13.98 -2.87
C LYS A 55 -0.31 13.13 -3.66
N TYR A 56 -0.68 11.95 -3.16
CA TYR A 56 -1.59 11.04 -3.83
C TYR A 56 -2.96 11.10 -3.15
N PRO A 57 -4.02 11.54 -3.86
CA PRO A 57 -5.36 11.57 -3.29
C PRO A 57 -5.87 10.15 -3.01
N ASN A 58 -6.60 10.00 -1.91
CA ASN A 58 -7.30 8.74 -1.62
C ASN A 58 -8.47 8.55 -2.61
N PRO A 59 -8.70 7.33 -3.10
CA PRO A 59 -9.85 7.01 -3.92
C PRO A 59 -11.18 7.08 -3.14
#